data_AF-A0A7K2NKZ3-F1
#
_entry.id   AF-A0A7K2NKZ3-F1
#
_cell.length_a   1.000
_cell.length_b   1.000
_cell.length_c   1.000
_cell.angle_alpha   90.00
_cell.angle_beta   90.00
_cell.angle_gamma   90.00
#
_symmetry.space_group_name_H-M   'P 1'
#
loop_
_entity.id
_entity.type
_entity.pdbx_description
1 polymer ?
#
loop_
_entity_poly.entity_id
_entity_poly.type
_entity_poly.pdbx_seq_one_letter_code
_entity_poly.pdbx_strand_id
1 'polypeptide(L)'
;MKTLDHWLASPWRRSAVAVLVGALPVLAFPGPALWWWAWFALVPWILLARTAPGGKRAAYDGWCGGFGFVLAMHHWLLPNLHVFTFVIAALLGALWVPWGWLVHRTLGGTPSSGRVAAALVVLPSGWLLAELVRSWQGLGGPWGMLGASQWQVAPALRLASVGGVWLLSFL
;
A
#
# COMPACT_ATOMS: atom_id res chain seq x y z
N MET A 1 -4.34 11.48 -21.90
CA MET A 1 -4.60 11.99 -20.52
C MET A 1 -6.08 12.28 -20.30
N LYS A 2 -6.76 13.09 -21.14
CA LYS A 2 -8.20 13.42 -21.01
C LYS A 2 -9.16 12.22 -20.83
N THR A 3 -8.86 11.06 -21.39
CA THR A 3 -9.70 9.84 -21.27
C THR A 3 -9.60 9.14 -19.90
N LEU A 4 -8.42 9.14 -19.28
CA LEU A 4 -8.23 8.59 -17.92
C LEU A 4 -8.91 9.47 -16.87
N ASP A 5 -8.85 10.79 -17.04
CA ASP A 5 -9.50 11.76 -16.15
C ASP A 5 -11.01 11.57 -16.11
N HIS A 6 -11.64 11.29 -17.26
CA HIS A 6 -13.09 11.06 -17.33
C HIS A 6 -13.50 9.72 -16.70
N TRP A 7 -12.67 8.68 -16.81
CA TRP A 7 -12.91 7.37 -16.20
C TRP A 7 -12.82 7.39 -14.68
N LEU A 8 -11.89 8.16 -14.12
CA LEU A 8 -11.71 8.33 -12.67
C LEU A 8 -12.67 9.36 -12.05
N ALA A 9 -13.47 10.05 -12.86
CA ALA A 9 -14.48 10.99 -12.37
C ALA A 9 -15.60 10.28 -11.59
N SER A 10 -15.91 9.02 -11.93
CA SER A 10 -16.89 8.22 -11.18
C SER A 10 -16.27 7.71 -9.87
N PRO A 11 -16.82 8.06 -8.69
CA PRO A 11 -16.27 7.64 -7.41
C PRO A 11 -16.18 6.12 -7.26
N TRP A 12 -17.17 5.39 -7.78
CA TRP A 12 -17.22 3.92 -7.72
C TRP A 12 -16.14 3.25 -8.58
N ARG A 13 -15.96 3.71 -9.82
CA ARG A 13 -14.90 3.20 -10.71
C ARG A 13 -13.53 3.48 -10.14
N ARG A 14 -13.33 4.68 -9.59
CA ARG A 14 -12.09 5.04 -8.90
C ARG A 14 -11.80 4.12 -7.71
N SER A 15 -12.80 3.80 -6.89
CA SER A 15 -12.64 2.87 -5.77
C SER A 15 -12.27 1.47 -6.24
N ALA A 16 -12.89 0.97 -7.32
CA ALA A 16 -12.52 -0.31 -7.91
C ALA A 16 -11.08 -0.31 -8.41
N VAL A 17 -10.64 0.77 -9.09
CA VAL A 17 -9.25 0.94 -9.48
C VAL A 17 -8.33 0.98 -8.25
N ALA A 18 -8.71 1.67 -7.17
CA ALA A 18 -7.95 1.72 -5.93
C ALA A 18 -7.74 0.32 -5.33
N VAL A 19 -8.80 -0.51 -5.28
CA VAL A 19 -8.70 -1.91 -4.85
C VAL A 19 -7.73 -2.70 -5.73
N LEU A 20 -7.85 -2.57 -7.06
CA LEU A 20 -6.99 -3.31 -8.00
C LEU A 20 -5.52 -2.90 -7.89
N VAL A 21 -5.21 -1.60 -7.88
CA VAL A 21 -3.82 -1.14 -7.75
C VAL A 21 -3.26 -1.42 -6.37
N GLY A 22 -4.08 -1.40 -5.33
CA GLY A 22 -3.70 -1.80 -3.98
C GLY A 22 -3.39 -3.29 -3.86
N ALA A 23 -3.99 -4.15 -4.70
CA ALA A 23 -3.68 -5.58 -4.73
C ALA A 23 -2.33 -5.90 -5.39
N LEU A 24 -1.81 -5.02 -6.27
CA LEU A 24 -0.57 -5.28 -7.03
C LEU A 24 0.65 -5.69 -6.20
N PRO A 25 0.90 -5.17 -4.98
CA PRO A 25 2.05 -5.59 -4.17
C PRO A 25 2.02 -7.07 -3.78
N VAL A 26 0.85 -7.74 -3.82
CA VAL A 26 0.72 -9.19 -3.52
C VAL A 26 1.64 -10.04 -4.40
N LEU A 27 1.96 -9.57 -5.61
CA LEU A 27 2.79 -10.30 -6.57
C LEU A 27 4.26 -10.43 -6.13
N ALA A 28 4.70 -9.63 -5.16
CA ALA A 28 6.04 -9.75 -4.58
C ALA A 28 6.16 -10.91 -3.56
N PHE A 29 5.03 -11.52 -3.16
CA PHE A 29 4.96 -12.54 -2.11
C PHE A 29 4.94 -13.97 -2.69
N PRO A 30 5.14 -15.02 -1.87
CA PRO A 30 5.76 -16.28 -2.31
C PRO A 30 5.11 -17.05 -3.46
N GLY A 31 3.83 -16.84 -3.77
CA GLY A 31 3.20 -17.48 -4.93
C GLY A 31 3.88 -17.08 -6.24
N PRO A 32 3.82 -15.78 -6.63
CA PRO A 32 4.55 -15.29 -7.80
C PRO A 32 6.02 -14.94 -7.52
N ALA A 33 6.37 -14.57 -6.28
CA ALA A 33 7.72 -14.26 -5.81
C ALA A 33 8.49 -13.23 -6.68
N LEU A 34 7.79 -12.28 -7.28
CA LEU A 34 8.38 -11.23 -8.12
C LEU A 34 9.01 -10.14 -7.22
N TRP A 35 10.10 -10.45 -6.52
CA TRP A 35 10.75 -9.52 -5.58
C TRP A 35 11.14 -8.18 -6.22
N TRP A 36 11.48 -8.18 -7.52
CA TRP A 36 11.82 -6.98 -8.28
C TRP A 36 10.60 -6.07 -8.55
N TRP A 37 9.38 -6.60 -8.46
CA TRP A 37 8.14 -5.83 -8.63
C TRP A 37 7.86 -4.92 -7.42
N ALA A 38 8.32 -5.29 -6.23
CA ALA A 38 8.09 -4.53 -4.99
C ALA A 38 8.52 -3.06 -5.11
N TRP A 39 9.61 -2.79 -5.84
CA TRP A 39 10.15 -1.45 -6.09
C TRP A 39 9.17 -0.51 -6.84
N PHE A 40 8.25 -1.07 -7.62
CA PHE A 40 7.34 -0.31 -8.49
C PHE A 40 5.86 -0.53 -8.14
N ALA A 41 5.53 -1.56 -7.36
CA ALA A 41 4.16 -2.00 -7.11
C ALA A 41 3.25 -0.92 -6.50
N LEU A 42 3.82 0.00 -5.71
CA LEU A 42 3.06 1.09 -5.09
C LEU A 42 2.84 2.28 -6.03
N VAL A 43 3.58 2.39 -7.13
CA VAL A 43 3.53 3.56 -8.02
C VAL A 43 2.12 3.81 -8.56
N PRO A 44 1.37 2.82 -9.09
CA PRO A 44 0.02 3.06 -9.59
C PRO A 44 -0.95 3.55 -8.49
N TRP A 45 -0.78 3.07 -7.26
CA TRP A 45 -1.61 3.48 -6.13
C TRP A 45 -1.27 4.90 -5.64
N ILE A 46 0.01 5.24 -5.58
CA ILE A 46 0.47 6.61 -5.29
C ILE A 46 -0.05 7.60 -6.36
N LEU A 47 0.05 7.23 -7.64
CA LEU A 47 -0.47 8.04 -8.76
C LEU A 47 -1.98 8.23 -8.68
N LEU A 48 -2.72 7.20 -8.28
CA LEU A 48 -4.13 7.32 -8.01
C LEU A 48 -4.36 8.30 -6.86
N ALA A 49 -3.86 8.04 -5.65
CA ALA A 49 -4.13 8.86 -4.47
C ALA A 49 -3.70 10.34 -4.65
N ARG A 50 -2.58 10.62 -5.32
CA ARG A 50 -2.15 12.01 -5.56
C ARG A 50 -3.09 12.80 -6.47
N THR A 51 -3.77 12.13 -7.40
CA THR A 51 -4.73 12.75 -8.35
C THR A 51 -6.15 12.83 -7.79
N ALA A 52 -6.36 12.46 -6.52
CA ALA A 52 -7.67 12.58 -5.89
C ALA A 52 -8.17 14.05 -5.93
N PRO A 53 -9.49 14.28 -6.11
CA PRO A 53 -10.07 15.63 -6.04
C PRO A 53 -9.84 16.37 -4.72
N GLY A 54 -9.53 15.65 -3.64
CA GLY A 54 -9.18 16.23 -2.35
C GLY A 54 -8.69 15.20 -1.34
N GLY A 55 -8.17 15.67 -0.20
CA GLY A 55 -7.55 14.83 0.82
C GLY A 55 -8.47 13.76 1.41
N LYS A 56 -9.76 14.05 1.60
CA LYS A 56 -10.74 13.06 2.06
C LYS A 56 -10.88 11.90 1.06
N ARG A 57 -10.92 12.21 -0.24
CA ARG A 57 -11.01 11.18 -1.27
C ARG A 57 -9.71 10.38 -1.35
N ALA A 58 -8.55 11.01 -1.21
CA ALA A 58 -7.27 10.31 -1.16
C ALA A 58 -7.17 9.36 0.04
N ALA A 59 -7.69 9.77 1.20
CA ALA A 59 -7.78 8.91 2.37
C ALA A 59 -8.67 7.68 2.11
N TYR A 60 -9.79 7.87 1.40
CA TYR A 60 -10.65 6.78 0.97
C TYR A 60 -9.99 5.88 -0.09
N ASP A 61 -9.21 6.43 -1.03
CA ASP A 61 -8.39 5.65 -1.96
C ASP A 61 -7.31 4.84 -1.23
N GLY A 62 -6.77 5.39 -0.13
CA GLY A 62 -5.90 4.68 0.80
C GLY A 62 -6.61 3.51 1.49
N TRP A 63 -7.86 3.71 1.94
CA TRP A 63 -8.64 2.61 2.49
C TRP A 63 -8.94 1.51 1.47
N CYS A 64 -9.44 1.88 0.28
CA CYS A 64 -9.76 0.92 -0.78
C CYS A 64 -8.54 0.13 -1.26
N GLY A 65 -7.40 0.79 -1.43
CA GLY A 65 -6.17 0.08 -1.80
C GLY A 65 -5.64 -0.80 -0.68
N GLY A 66 -5.73 -0.36 0.59
CA GLY A 66 -5.41 -1.18 1.75
C GLY A 66 -6.30 -2.43 1.84
N PHE A 67 -7.60 -2.27 1.58
CA PHE A 67 -8.54 -3.39 1.46
C PHE A 67 -8.11 -4.37 0.37
N GLY A 68 -7.78 -3.87 -0.83
CA GLY A 68 -7.31 -4.69 -1.94
C GLY A 68 -6.04 -5.47 -1.59
N PHE A 69 -5.07 -4.80 -0.96
CA PHE A 69 -3.83 -5.41 -0.52
C PHE A 69 -4.07 -6.52 0.52
N VAL A 70 -4.80 -6.21 1.59
CA VAL A 70 -5.04 -7.17 2.68
C VAL A 70 -5.87 -8.35 2.18
N LEU A 71 -6.92 -8.10 1.38
CA LEU A 71 -7.74 -9.15 0.79
C LEU A 71 -6.91 -10.06 -0.11
N ALA A 72 -6.08 -9.49 -0.99
CA ALA A 72 -5.23 -10.27 -1.87
C ALA A 72 -4.18 -11.08 -1.08
N MET A 73 -3.58 -10.51 -0.03
CA MET A 73 -2.63 -11.22 0.83
C MET A 73 -3.27 -12.33 1.66
N HIS A 74 -4.54 -12.18 2.06
CA HIS A 74 -5.25 -13.09 2.96
C HIS A 74 -6.35 -13.89 2.26
N HIS A 75 -6.38 -13.93 0.93
CA HIS A 75 -7.42 -14.65 0.17
C HIS A 75 -7.45 -16.15 0.50
N TRP A 76 -6.33 -16.71 0.95
CA TRP A 76 -6.23 -18.10 1.40
C TRP A 76 -7.07 -18.40 2.66
N LEU A 77 -7.53 -17.37 3.39
CA LEU A 77 -8.46 -17.53 4.52
C LEU A 77 -9.91 -17.71 4.10
N LEU A 78 -10.27 -17.45 2.84
CA LEU A 78 -11.65 -17.53 2.35
C LEU A 78 -12.37 -18.85 2.66
N PRO A 79 -11.73 -20.04 2.55
CA PRO A 79 -12.40 -21.31 2.87
C PRO A 79 -12.76 -21.46 4.35
N ASN A 80 -12.12 -20.71 5.25
CA ASN A 80 -12.28 -20.84 6.70
C ASN A 80 -13.07 -19.66 7.31
N LEU A 81 -12.83 -18.44 6.81
CA LEU A 81 -13.42 -17.22 7.35
C LEU A 81 -14.59 -16.68 6.50
N HIS A 82 -14.75 -17.16 5.26
CA HIS A 82 -15.80 -16.74 4.34
C HIS A 82 -15.94 -15.20 4.30
N VAL A 83 -17.13 -14.70 4.63
CA VAL A 83 -17.48 -13.27 4.68
C VAL A 83 -16.57 -12.45 5.61
N PHE A 84 -16.07 -13.06 6.70
CA PHE A 84 -15.21 -12.36 7.65
C PHE A 84 -13.85 -11.98 7.05
N THR A 85 -13.40 -12.64 5.98
CA THR A 85 -12.18 -12.24 5.25
C THR A 85 -12.30 -10.82 4.71
N PHE A 86 -13.47 -10.47 4.16
CA PHE A 86 -13.73 -9.13 3.65
C PHE A 86 -13.82 -8.09 4.76
N VAL A 87 -14.41 -8.47 5.91
CA VAL A 87 -14.50 -7.60 7.09
C VAL A 87 -13.10 -7.30 7.63
N ILE A 88 -12.25 -8.31 7.80
CA ILE A 88 -10.86 -8.15 8.24
C ILE A 88 -10.06 -7.31 7.25
N ALA A 89 -10.21 -7.57 5.94
CA ALA A 89 -9.56 -6.77 4.91
C ALA A 89 -9.97 -5.29 4.98
N ALA A 90 -11.23 -4.99 5.26
CA ALA A 90 -11.71 -3.62 5.41
C ALA A 90 -11.14 -2.96 6.68
N LEU A 91 -11.14 -3.67 7.81
CA LEU A 91 -10.63 -3.16 9.08
C LEU A 91 -9.12 -2.89 9.04
N LEU A 92 -8.33 -3.88 8.60
CA LEU A 92 -6.88 -3.73 8.48
C LEU A 92 -6.49 -2.79 7.34
N GLY A 93 -7.24 -2.79 6.24
CA GLY A 93 -7.05 -1.87 5.13
C GLY A 93 -7.21 -0.39 5.55
N ALA A 94 -7.97 -0.12 6.63
CA ALA A 94 -8.15 1.24 7.15
C ALA A 94 -6.83 1.86 7.68
N LEU A 95 -5.81 1.04 7.98
CA LEU A 95 -4.49 1.53 8.37
C LEU A 95 -3.82 2.39 7.29
N TRP A 96 -4.21 2.25 6.02
CA TRP A 96 -3.70 3.05 4.90
C TRP A 96 -4.51 4.33 4.62
N VAL A 97 -5.57 4.63 5.38
CA VAL A 97 -6.29 5.91 5.33
C VAL A 97 -5.35 7.12 5.52
N PRO A 98 -4.54 7.21 6.59
CA PRO A 98 -3.61 8.31 6.76
C PRO A 98 -2.55 8.33 5.66
N TRP A 99 -2.10 7.17 5.19
CA TRP A 99 -1.11 7.08 4.11
C TRP A 99 -1.63 7.68 2.79
N GLY A 100 -2.84 7.33 2.36
CA GLY A 100 -3.47 7.93 1.17
C GLY A 100 -3.64 9.45 1.29
N TRP A 101 -3.99 9.94 2.49
CA TRP A 101 -4.04 11.38 2.77
C TRP A 101 -2.65 12.04 2.67
N LEU A 102 -1.60 11.41 3.23
CA LEU A 102 -0.21 11.90 3.15
C LEU A 102 0.30 11.96 1.70
N VAL A 103 -0.05 10.97 0.88
CA VAL A 103 0.26 10.97 -0.57
C VAL A 103 -0.32 12.22 -1.24
N HIS A 104 -1.61 12.49 -1.04
CA HIS A 104 -2.23 13.68 -1.65
C HIS A 104 -1.67 14.98 -1.07
N ARG A 105 -1.43 15.05 0.24
CA ARG A 105 -0.87 16.24 0.89
C ARG A 105 0.55 16.57 0.40
N THR A 106 1.36 15.56 0.10
CA THR A 106 2.75 15.78 -0.34
C THR A 106 2.91 15.84 -1.86
N LEU A 107 2.15 15.04 -2.61
CA LEU A 107 2.33 14.87 -4.06
C LEU A 107 1.15 15.36 -4.93
N GLY A 108 0.05 15.81 -4.31
CA GLY A 108 -1.12 16.32 -5.03
C GLY A 108 -0.91 17.69 -5.68
N GLY A 109 -1.57 17.89 -6.83
CA GLY A 109 -1.41 19.09 -7.68
C GLY A 109 -0.02 19.18 -8.30
N THR A 110 0.54 20.39 -8.35
CA THR A 110 1.93 20.66 -8.70
C THR A 110 2.76 20.83 -7.42
N PRO A 111 3.38 19.77 -6.89
CA PRO A 111 4.11 19.85 -5.63
C PRO A 111 5.39 20.68 -5.80
N SER A 112 5.74 21.47 -4.79
CA SER A 112 7.04 22.14 -4.72
C SER A 112 8.15 21.15 -4.41
N SER A 113 9.41 21.49 -4.72
CA SER A 113 10.57 20.64 -4.43
C SER A 113 10.66 20.23 -2.96
N GLY A 114 10.30 21.12 -2.02
CA GLY A 114 10.25 20.80 -0.59
C GLY A 114 9.19 19.76 -0.23
N ARG A 115 8.00 19.80 -0.86
CA ARG A 115 6.97 18.78 -0.65
C ARG A 115 7.37 17.43 -1.22
N VAL A 116 8.06 17.42 -2.36
CA VAL A 116 8.62 16.20 -2.96
C VAL A 116 9.70 15.61 -2.06
N ALA A 117 10.63 16.43 -1.56
CA ALA A 117 11.66 15.98 -0.62
C ALA A 117 11.04 15.41 0.67
N ALA A 118 10.00 16.05 1.22
CA ALA A 118 9.28 15.52 2.37
C ALA A 118 8.61 14.17 2.07
N ALA A 119 8.07 13.97 0.86
CA ALA A 119 7.43 12.72 0.46
C ALA A 119 8.37 11.51 0.54
N LEU A 120 9.67 11.71 0.27
CA LEU A 120 10.69 10.66 0.33
C LEU A 120 10.86 10.05 1.73
N VAL A 121 10.45 10.76 2.78
CA VAL A 121 10.52 10.27 4.17
C VAL A 121 9.12 9.96 4.68
N VAL A 122 8.17 10.86 4.45
CA VAL A 122 6.81 10.77 5.01
C VAL A 122 6.03 9.58 4.46
N LEU A 123 6.15 9.29 3.15
CA LEU A 123 5.40 8.18 2.54
C LEU A 123 5.88 6.80 3.00
N PRO A 124 7.20 6.50 2.99
CA PRO A 124 7.66 5.23 3.54
C PRO A 124 7.43 5.13 5.05
N SER A 125 7.56 6.21 5.83
CA SER A 125 7.17 6.19 7.25
C SER A 125 5.69 5.87 7.46
N GLY A 126 4.79 6.48 6.66
CA GLY A 126 3.36 6.20 6.75
C GLY A 126 3.01 4.76 6.37
N TRP A 127 3.71 4.19 5.37
CA TRP A 127 3.57 2.78 4.99
C TRP A 127 4.02 1.87 6.13
N LEU A 128 5.21 2.14 6.66
CA LEU A 128 5.82 1.37 7.74
C LEU A 128 4.95 1.35 9.00
N LEU A 129 4.28 2.46 9.34
CA LEU A 129 3.33 2.49 10.47
C LEU A 129 2.18 1.51 10.30
N ALA A 130 1.60 1.40 9.09
CA ALA A 130 0.54 0.44 8.82
C ALA A 130 1.04 -1.01 8.95
N GLU A 131 2.24 -1.28 8.47
CA GLU A 131 2.91 -2.58 8.64
C GLU A 131 3.19 -2.90 10.10
N LEU A 132 3.73 -1.95 10.87
CA LEU A 132 4.05 -2.12 12.30
C LEU A 132 2.80 -2.43 13.13
N VAL A 133 1.75 -1.62 12.99
CA VAL A 133 0.50 -1.81 13.73
C VAL A 133 -0.09 -3.18 13.41
N ARG A 134 -0.17 -3.53 12.13
CA ARG A 134 -0.75 -4.80 11.69
C ARG A 134 0.09 -6.01 12.10
N SER A 135 1.39 -5.83 12.28
CA SER A 135 2.30 -6.90 12.71
C SER A 135 2.18 -7.24 14.20
N TRP A 136 1.37 -6.49 14.96
CA TRP A 136 1.04 -6.89 16.32
C TRP A 136 0.38 -8.27 16.34
N GLN A 137 0.86 -9.16 17.20
CA GLN A 137 0.43 -10.56 17.24
C GLN A 137 -1.09 -10.74 17.41
N GLY A 138 -1.76 -9.81 18.11
CA GLY A 138 -3.22 -9.81 18.27
C GLY A 138 -4.01 -9.55 16.97
N LEU A 139 -3.36 -9.08 15.92
CA LEU A 139 -3.95 -8.78 14.60
C LEU A 139 -3.55 -9.78 13.51
N GLY A 140 -2.92 -10.89 13.87
CA GLY A 140 -2.54 -11.98 12.96
C GLY A 140 -1.09 -11.96 12.48
N GLY A 141 -0.28 -10.98 12.91
CA GLY A 141 1.17 -10.96 12.69
C GLY A 141 1.62 -10.37 11.34
N PRO A 142 2.93 -10.40 11.04
CA PRO A 142 3.58 -9.64 9.97
C PRO A 142 3.41 -10.27 8.57
N TRP A 143 2.17 -10.48 8.12
CA TRP A 143 1.90 -10.94 6.75
C TRP A 143 2.19 -9.84 5.73
N GLY A 144 2.67 -10.18 4.53
CA GLY A 144 2.73 -9.19 3.45
C GLY A 144 3.65 -7.98 3.74
N MET A 145 4.72 -8.16 4.51
CA MET A 145 5.71 -7.10 4.76
C MET A 145 6.50 -6.84 3.47
N LEU A 146 6.48 -5.61 2.92
CA LEU A 146 7.18 -5.31 1.66
C LEU A 146 8.67 -5.66 1.73
N GLY A 147 9.34 -5.33 2.84
CA GLY A 147 10.74 -5.67 3.05
C GLY A 147 11.03 -7.18 3.01
N ALA A 148 10.06 -8.03 3.37
CA ALA A 148 10.23 -9.48 3.35
C ALA A 148 10.28 -10.04 1.92
N SER A 149 9.78 -9.29 0.92
CA SER A 149 9.91 -9.68 -0.49
C SER A 149 11.36 -9.75 -0.96
N GLN A 150 12.29 -9.06 -0.28
CA GLN A 150 13.69 -8.95 -0.67
C GLN A 150 14.59 -10.08 -0.12
N TRP A 151 14.01 -11.18 0.37
CA TRP A 151 14.76 -12.29 0.96
C TRP A 151 15.79 -12.94 0.02
N GLN A 152 15.60 -12.82 -1.30
CA GLN A 152 16.53 -13.33 -2.32
C GLN A 152 17.66 -12.34 -2.67
N VAL A 153 17.62 -11.12 -2.16
CA VAL A 153 18.53 -10.04 -2.55
C VAL A 153 19.64 -9.93 -1.51
N ALA A 154 20.81 -10.51 -1.80
CA ALA A 154 21.92 -10.58 -0.84
C ALA A 154 22.36 -9.21 -0.25
N PRO A 155 22.43 -8.11 -1.02
CA PRO A 155 22.68 -6.78 -0.44
C PRO A 155 21.59 -6.33 0.55
N ALA A 156 20.31 -6.65 0.30
CA ALA A 156 19.20 -6.31 1.19
C ALA A 156 19.33 -7.03 2.54
N LEU A 157 19.83 -8.27 2.55
CA LEU A 157 20.07 -9.02 3.80
C LEU A 157 21.09 -8.33 4.72
N ARG A 158 22.06 -7.59 4.16
CA ARG A 158 23.01 -6.78 4.96
C ARG A 158 22.35 -5.55 5.59
N LEU A 159 21.36 -4.97 4.92
CA LEU A 159 20.57 -3.88 5.50
C LEU A 159 19.61 -4.42 6.57
N ALA A 160 19.04 -5.60 6.35
CA ALA A 160 18.21 -6.27 7.35
C ALA A 160 18.95 -6.55 8.67
N SER A 161 20.28 -6.76 8.67
CA SER A 161 21.02 -6.91 9.93
C SER A 161 21.13 -5.62 10.75
N VAL A 162 20.87 -4.45 10.14
CA VAL A 162 20.93 -3.14 10.82
C VAL A 162 19.57 -2.74 11.37
N GLY A 163 18.52 -2.84 10.54
CA GLY A 163 17.18 -2.35 10.90
C GLY A 163 16.04 -3.36 10.71
N GLY A 164 16.39 -4.64 10.53
CA GLY A 164 15.43 -5.71 10.28
C GLY A 164 14.68 -5.53 8.96
N VAL A 165 13.56 -6.26 8.85
CA VAL A 165 12.64 -6.14 7.70
C VAL A 165 12.04 -4.74 7.57
N TRP A 166 11.97 -3.99 8.66
CA TRP A 166 11.40 -2.64 8.73
C TRP A 166 12.21 -1.63 7.93
N LEU A 167 13.54 -1.71 8.01
CA LEU A 167 14.42 -0.87 7.19
C LEU A 167 14.25 -1.19 5.70
N LEU A 168 14.07 -2.46 5.34
CA LEU A 168 13.82 -2.85 3.96
C LEU A 168 12.45 -2.40 3.45
N SER A 169 11.42 -2.35 4.30
CA SER A 169 10.12 -1.77 3.92
C SER A 169 10.15 -0.25 3.78
N PHE A 170 11.05 0.42 4.50
CA PHE A 170 11.20 1.87 4.47
C PHE A 170 11.95 2.36 3.22
N LEU A 171 12.93 1.59 2.75
CA LEU A 171 13.75 1.89 1.57
C LEU A 171 13.02 1.53 0.27
#